data_AF-A0A6A6BT70-F1
#
_entry.id   AF-A0A6A6BT70-F1
#
_cell.length_a   1.000
_cell.length_b   1.000
_cell.length_c   1.000
_cell.angle_alpha   90.00
_cell.angle_beta   90.00
_cell.angle_gamma   90.00
#
_symmetry.space_group_name_H-M   'P 1'
#
loop_
_entity.id
_entity.type
_entity.pdbx_description
1 polymer ?
#
loop_
_entity_poly.entity_id
_entity_poly.type
_entity_poly.pdbx_seq_one_letter_code
_entity_poly.pdbx_strand_id
1 'polypeptide(L)'
;MAAPAHRKFTGVVVSAGKMEKAVKVRLAGQEWDKHIRKYFPAPYTVLVSDPNNSLREGDVINLRSGYRASKTVRHVVTSFIAPFGSGISERPPLPTEEELAQKLLQKRYEKDFRQASRGREAAYRRIKTAALQESQILYKLGQIQGLESMEDAESLGYLQAQLEKLKMMRREGVQVGEAGPPGGEESLGSVDARARYSAAKAARFTKKALENEEDLEKAQGKGASIAEEVARGAKAI
;
A
#
# COMPACT_ATOMS: atom_id res chain seq x y z
N MET A 1 -1.56 -23.60 5.52
CA MET A 1 -1.57 -23.40 4.05
C MET A 1 -0.13 -23.38 3.57
N ALA A 2 0.26 -24.23 2.62
CA ALA A 2 1.61 -24.19 2.06
C ALA A 2 1.82 -22.88 1.29
N ALA A 3 2.96 -22.20 1.52
CA ALA A 3 3.31 -21.00 0.76
C ALA A 3 3.42 -21.34 -0.74
N PRO A 4 3.01 -20.44 -1.64
CA PRO A 4 3.13 -20.68 -3.07
C PRO A 4 4.58 -20.97 -3.45
N ALA A 5 4.81 -22.06 -4.18
CA ALA A 5 6.16 -22.45 -4.58
C ALA A 5 6.74 -21.42 -5.56
N HIS A 6 7.78 -20.70 -5.11
CA HIS A 6 8.51 -19.75 -5.94
C HIS A 6 9.75 -20.41 -6.55
N ARG A 7 10.10 -20.02 -7.78
CA ARG A 7 11.36 -20.45 -8.38
C ARG A 7 12.52 -19.72 -7.68
N LYS A 8 13.44 -20.51 -7.12
CA LYS A 8 14.69 -20.03 -6.52
C LYS A 8 15.77 -19.96 -7.59
N PHE A 9 16.60 -18.92 -7.51
CA PHE A 9 17.74 -18.71 -8.39
C PHE A 9 18.95 -18.34 -7.54
N THR A 10 20.12 -18.66 -8.07
CA THR A 10 21.40 -18.24 -7.52
C THR A 10 22.02 -17.21 -8.45
N GLY A 11 22.54 -16.13 -7.89
CA GLY A 11 23.13 -15.04 -8.65
C GLY A 11 24.25 -14.35 -7.91
N VAL A 12 25.03 -13.58 -8.67
CA VAL A 12 26.14 -12.78 -8.16
C VAL A 12 25.76 -11.30 -8.23
N VAL A 13 25.96 -10.58 -7.12
CA VAL A 13 25.69 -9.14 -7.06
C VAL A 13 26.75 -8.40 -7.86
N VAL A 14 26.33 -7.68 -8.90
CA VAL A 14 27.22 -6.89 -9.76
C VAL A 14 27.34 -5.46 -9.27
N SER A 15 26.25 -4.86 -8.79
CA SER A 15 26.30 -3.52 -8.21
C SER A 15 25.29 -3.32 -7.08
N ALA A 16 25.77 -2.71 -6.00
CA ALA A 16 25.05 -2.44 -4.76
C ALA A 16 25.31 -1.00 -4.29
N GLY A 17 24.42 -0.45 -3.44
CA GLY A 17 24.58 0.89 -2.86
C GLY A 17 24.24 2.08 -3.78
N LYS A 18 24.11 1.88 -5.10
CA LYS A 18 23.69 2.93 -6.05
C LYS A 18 22.19 3.21 -6.02
N MET A 19 21.39 2.28 -5.50
CA MET A 19 19.93 2.39 -5.38
C MET A 19 19.53 1.96 -3.98
N GLU A 20 18.57 2.66 -3.38
CA GLU A 20 18.03 2.26 -2.09
C GLU A 20 17.19 0.97 -2.24
N LYS A 21 17.48 -0.02 -1.40
CA LYS A 21 16.75 -1.30 -1.28
C LYS A 21 16.66 -2.13 -2.56
N ALA A 22 17.56 -1.87 -3.50
CA ALA A 22 17.62 -2.58 -4.77
C ALA A 22 19.07 -2.78 -5.22
N VAL A 23 19.34 -3.95 -5.76
CA VAL A 23 20.66 -4.31 -6.28
C VAL A 23 20.56 -4.88 -7.69
N LYS A 24 21.65 -4.79 -8.45
CA LYS A 24 21.78 -5.43 -9.76
C LYS A 24 22.49 -6.76 -9.61
N VAL A 25 21.84 -7.84 -10.03
CA VAL A 25 22.32 -9.21 -9.87
C VAL A 25 22.44 -9.87 -11.24
N ARG A 26 23.55 -10.57 -11.47
CA ARG A 26 23.77 -11.39 -12.65
C ARG A 26 23.35 -12.82 -12.36
N LEU A 27 22.49 -13.35 -13.21
CA LEU A 27 22.04 -14.73 -13.19
C LEU A 27 22.74 -15.52 -14.29
N ALA A 28 23.05 -16.78 -14.02
CA ALA A 28 23.49 -17.71 -15.04
C ALA A 28 22.33 -18.02 -15.98
N GLY A 29 22.57 -17.90 -17.28
CA GLY A 29 21.67 -18.30 -18.35
C GLY A 29 22.43 -19.08 -19.39
N GLN A 30 21.72 -19.89 -20.17
CA GLN A 30 22.27 -20.59 -21.32
C GLN A 30 21.35 -20.37 -22.51
N GLU A 31 21.96 -20.14 -23.67
CA GLU A 31 21.27 -19.99 -24.94
C GLU A 31 21.65 -21.16 -25.86
N TRP A 32 20.65 -21.76 -26.51
CA TRP A 32 20.85 -22.82 -27.47
C TRP A 32 21.05 -22.24 -28.86
N ASP A 33 22.24 -22.43 -29.43
CA ASP A 33 22.47 -22.13 -30.83
C ASP A 33 21.93 -23.28 -31.70
N LYS A 34 20.94 -23.00 -32.55
CA LYS A 34 20.30 -24.00 -33.42
C LYS A 34 21.21 -24.49 -34.55
N HIS A 35 22.14 -23.66 -35.01
CA HIS A 35 23.05 -23.98 -36.11
C HIS A 35 24.19 -24.87 -35.62
N ILE A 36 24.85 -24.46 -34.53
CA ILE A 36 25.96 -25.21 -33.91
C ILE A 36 25.43 -26.38 -33.07
N ARG A 37 24.15 -26.36 -32.68
CA ARG A 37 23.49 -27.35 -31.81
C ARG A 37 24.21 -27.51 -30.47
N LYS A 38 24.54 -26.38 -29.83
CA LYS A 38 25.26 -26.33 -28.55
C LYS A 38 24.70 -25.22 -27.66
N TYR A 39 24.73 -25.46 -26.35
CA TYR A 39 24.44 -24.43 -25.34
C TYR A 39 25.66 -23.54 -25.09
N PHE A 40 25.45 -22.23 -25.17
CA PHE A 40 26.44 -21.21 -24.83
C PHE A 40 26.04 -20.47 -23.54
N PRO A 41 27.00 -20.05 -22.71
CA PRO A 41 26.71 -19.25 -21.52
C PRO A 41 26.20 -17.86 -21.94
N ALA A 42 24.98 -17.53 -21.55
CA ALA A 42 24.32 -16.26 -21.82
C ALA A 42 23.81 -15.66 -20.50
N PRO A 43 24.71 -15.10 -19.65
CA PRO A 43 24.31 -14.51 -18.39
C PRO A 43 23.51 -13.22 -18.63
N TYR A 44 22.45 -13.02 -17.85
CA TYR A 44 21.63 -11.81 -17.92
C TYR A 44 21.54 -11.16 -16.54
N THR A 45 21.14 -9.89 -16.51
CA THR A 45 21.04 -9.13 -15.26
C THR A 45 19.59 -8.82 -14.91
N VAL A 46 19.30 -8.85 -13.61
CA VAL A 46 17.99 -8.52 -13.06
C VAL A 46 18.14 -7.56 -11.89
N LEU A 47 17.11 -6.77 -11.65
CA LEU A 47 16.99 -5.96 -10.45
C LEU A 47 16.29 -6.75 -9.35
N VAL A 48 16.87 -6.74 -8.16
CA VAL A 48 16.45 -7.53 -7.01
C VAL A 48 16.25 -6.60 -5.83
N SER A 49 15.17 -6.81 -5.07
CA SER A 49 14.88 -6.06 -3.86
C SER A 49 15.73 -6.60 -2.70
N ASP A 50 16.46 -5.70 -2.05
CA ASP A 50 17.19 -5.91 -0.81
C ASP A 50 16.52 -5.05 0.29
N PRO A 51 15.61 -5.60 1.10
CA PRO A 51 14.81 -4.81 2.03
C PRO A 51 15.61 -4.00 3.06
N ASN A 52 16.78 -4.52 3.48
CA ASN A 52 17.56 -3.99 4.59
C ASN A 52 18.94 -3.44 4.15
N ASN A 53 19.21 -3.35 2.84
CA ASN A 53 20.50 -2.90 2.28
C ASN A 53 21.71 -3.69 2.80
N SER A 54 21.51 -5.00 2.97
CA SER A 54 22.50 -5.92 3.53
C SER A 54 23.59 -6.32 2.52
N LEU A 55 23.31 -6.22 1.22
CA LEU A 55 24.17 -6.74 0.17
C LEU A 55 25.33 -5.82 -0.18
N ARG A 56 26.44 -6.42 -0.65
CA ARG A 56 27.63 -5.77 -1.19
C ARG A 56 27.94 -6.32 -2.58
N GLU A 57 28.75 -5.58 -3.33
CA GLU A 57 29.19 -6.00 -4.67
C GLU A 57 30.06 -7.26 -4.55
N GLY A 58 29.81 -8.26 -5.39
CA GLY A 58 30.53 -9.54 -5.36
C GLY A 58 29.86 -10.65 -4.52
N ASP A 59 28.84 -10.34 -3.71
CA ASP A 59 28.13 -11.36 -2.94
C ASP A 59 27.45 -12.40 -3.84
N VAL A 60 27.48 -13.67 -3.43
CA VAL A 60 26.69 -14.75 -4.05
C VAL A 60 25.46 -15.00 -3.19
N ILE A 61 24.28 -14.90 -3.81
CA ILE A 61 22.99 -14.90 -3.11
C ILE A 61 21.99 -15.87 -3.72
N ASN A 62 21.04 -16.30 -2.89
CA ASN A 62 19.79 -16.89 -3.34
C ASN A 62 18.71 -15.81 -3.42
N LEU A 63 17.93 -15.88 -4.48
CA LEU A 63 16.78 -15.01 -4.69
C LEU A 63 15.58 -15.80 -5.18
N ARG A 64 14.39 -15.28 -4.92
CA ARG A 64 13.13 -15.85 -5.43
C ARG A 64 12.44 -14.87 -6.37
N SER A 65 11.72 -15.42 -7.34
CA SER A 65 10.82 -14.64 -8.20
C SER A 65 9.46 -14.40 -7.52
N GLY A 66 8.68 -13.47 -8.08
CA GLY A 66 7.30 -13.21 -7.67
C GLY A 66 7.14 -12.06 -6.67
N TYR A 67 8.24 -11.46 -6.20
CA TYR A 67 8.19 -10.29 -5.32
C TYR A 67 8.18 -8.99 -6.12
N ARG A 68 6.99 -8.40 -6.28
CA ARG A 68 6.83 -7.16 -7.05
C ARG A 68 6.95 -5.93 -6.14
N ALA A 69 8.17 -5.43 -5.98
CA ALA A 69 8.43 -4.17 -5.28
C ALA A 69 8.19 -2.94 -6.18
N SER A 70 8.52 -3.06 -7.47
CA SER A 70 8.41 -1.99 -8.47
C SER A 70 8.03 -2.55 -9.85
N LYS A 71 8.02 -1.70 -10.89
CA LYS A 71 7.75 -2.12 -12.28
C LYS A 71 8.80 -3.13 -12.79
N THR A 72 10.07 -2.87 -12.48
CA THR A 72 11.23 -3.66 -12.92
C THR A 72 11.71 -4.65 -11.86
N VAL A 73 11.59 -4.32 -10.57
CA VAL A 73 12.02 -5.18 -9.46
C VAL A 73 10.96 -6.25 -9.19
N ARG A 74 11.26 -7.49 -9.59
CA ARG A 74 10.35 -8.66 -9.51
C ARG A 74 10.90 -9.81 -8.67
N HIS A 75 12.09 -9.62 -8.11
CA HIS A 75 12.82 -10.60 -7.34
C HIS A 75 13.14 -10.03 -5.97
N VAL A 76 13.29 -10.91 -4.97
CA VAL A 76 13.74 -10.55 -3.63
C VAL A 76 14.82 -11.51 -3.18
N VAL A 77 15.78 -10.98 -2.43
CA VAL A 77 16.84 -11.76 -1.80
C VAL A 77 16.23 -12.63 -0.69
N THR A 78 16.63 -13.90 -0.62
CA THR A 78 16.17 -14.83 0.43
C THR A 78 17.27 -15.19 1.40
N SER A 79 18.49 -15.46 0.91
CA SER A 79 19.62 -15.83 1.76
C SER A 79 20.96 -15.54 1.10
N PHE A 80 21.99 -15.39 1.93
CA PHE A 80 23.38 -15.38 1.47
C PHE A 80 23.86 -16.80 1.21
N ILE A 81 24.64 -16.99 0.14
CA ILE A 81 25.39 -18.23 -0.10
C ILE A 81 26.85 -18.03 0.28
N ALA A 82 27.46 -16.97 -0.25
CA ALA A 82 28.82 -16.59 0.06
C ALA A 82 28.91 -15.06 0.14
N PRO A 83 29.10 -14.47 1.34
CA PRO A 83 29.33 -13.04 1.46
C PRO A 83 30.75 -12.68 1.01
N PHE A 84 30.89 -11.57 0.31
CA PHE A 84 32.17 -11.02 -0.14
C PHE A 84 32.60 -9.87 0.77
N GLY A 85 33.81 -9.93 1.35
CA GLY A 85 34.31 -8.91 2.27
C GLY A 85 33.83 -9.13 3.71
N SER A 86 33.08 -8.18 4.28
CA SER A 86 32.62 -8.25 5.68
C SER A 86 31.72 -9.46 5.95
N GLY A 87 31.82 -10.05 7.13
CA GLY A 87 31.01 -11.20 7.52
C GLY A 87 29.51 -10.90 7.59
N ILE A 88 28.69 -11.96 7.66
CA ILE A 88 27.22 -11.80 7.76
C ILE A 88 26.78 -11.11 9.05
N SER A 89 27.56 -11.27 10.12
CA SER A 89 27.27 -10.72 11.46
C SER A 89 27.36 -9.20 11.52
N GLU A 90 28.21 -8.58 10.71
CA GLU A 90 28.40 -7.12 10.67
C GLU A 90 27.33 -6.42 9.82
N ARG A 91 26.53 -7.19 9.07
CA ARG A 91 25.56 -6.67 8.11
C ARG A 91 24.16 -6.70 8.72
N PRO A 92 23.25 -5.82 8.26
CA PRO A 92 21.85 -5.92 8.62
C PRO A 92 21.30 -7.31 8.24
N PRO A 93 20.53 -7.98 9.12
CA PRO A 93 19.96 -9.28 8.81
C PRO A 93 18.94 -9.17 7.67
N LEU A 94 18.80 -10.22 6.85
CA LEU A 94 17.75 -10.28 5.84
C LEU A 94 16.42 -10.70 6.49
N PRO A 95 15.28 -10.08 6.10
CA PRO A 95 13.99 -10.49 6.63
C PRO A 95 13.58 -11.87 6.12
N THR A 96 12.88 -12.63 6.96
CA THR A 96 12.33 -13.93 6.57
C THR A 96 11.20 -13.79 5.54
N GLU A 97 10.88 -14.88 4.85
CA GLU A 97 9.79 -14.86 3.86
C GLU A 97 8.43 -14.54 4.49
N GLU A 98 8.22 -14.96 5.73
CA GLU A 98 7.03 -14.72 6.52
C GLU A 98 6.93 -13.25 6.94
N GLU A 99 8.02 -12.66 7.44
CA GLU A 99 8.08 -11.23 7.74
C GLU A 99 7.83 -10.37 6.49
N LEU A 100 8.33 -10.78 5.33
CA LEU A 100 8.05 -10.09 4.07
C LEU A 100 6.57 -10.17 3.71
N ALA A 101 5.93 -11.32 3.89
CA ALA A 101 4.50 -11.50 3.65
C ALA A 101 3.66 -10.65 4.63
N GLN A 102 4.01 -10.66 5.92
CA GLN A 102 3.38 -9.83 6.95
C GLN A 102 3.52 -8.34 6.64
N LYS A 103 4.71 -7.86 6.25
CA LYS A 103 4.92 -6.46 5.83
C LYS A 103 4.06 -6.07 4.63
N LEU A 104 3.89 -6.97 3.66
CA LEU A 104 3.01 -6.72 2.50
C LEU A 104 1.53 -6.68 2.91
N LEU A 105 1.11 -7.60 3.77
CA LEU A 105 -0.25 -7.63 4.32
C LEU A 105 -0.55 -6.38 5.13
N GLN A 106 0.34 -5.98 6.03
CA GLN A 106 0.22 -4.76 6.83
C GLN A 106 0.04 -3.53 5.95
N LYS A 107 0.92 -3.33 4.96
CA LYS A 107 0.79 -2.21 3.99
C LYS A 107 -0.54 -2.24 3.24
N ARG A 108 -1.05 -3.43 2.92
CA ARG A 108 -2.35 -3.59 2.27
C ARG A 108 -3.49 -3.20 3.20
N TYR A 109 -3.46 -3.64 4.45
CA TYR A 109 -4.45 -3.29 5.46
C TYR A 109 -4.45 -1.78 5.74
N GLU A 110 -3.29 -1.15 5.95
CA GLU A 110 -3.17 0.30 6.13
C GLU A 110 -3.80 1.09 4.98
N LYS A 111 -3.55 0.63 3.74
CA LYS A 111 -4.16 1.22 2.55
C LYS A 111 -5.68 1.06 2.56
N ASP A 112 -6.17 -0.13 2.92
CA ASP A 112 -7.60 -0.40 2.96
C ASP A 112 -8.30 0.41 4.06
N PHE A 113 -7.69 0.55 5.24
CA PHE A 113 -8.19 1.44 6.31
C PHE A 113 -8.28 2.89 5.83
N ARG A 114 -7.23 3.40 5.18
CA ARG A 114 -7.21 4.75 4.61
C ARG A 114 -8.28 4.94 3.52
N GLN A 115 -8.60 3.91 2.76
CA GLN A 115 -9.66 3.98 1.74
C GLN A 115 -11.05 3.88 2.36
N ALA A 116 -11.21 3.07 3.40
CA ALA A 116 -12.47 2.92 4.13
C ALA A 116 -12.84 4.20 4.88
N SER A 117 -11.87 4.87 5.51
CA SER A 117 -12.11 6.18 6.15
C SER A 117 -12.53 7.27 5.16
N ARG A 118 -12.17 7.12 3.88
CA ARG A 118 -12.63 7.97 2.77
C ARG A 118 -13.98 7.53 2.17
N GLY A 119 -14.67 6.56 2.76
CA GLY A 119 -15.98 6.09 2.34
C GLY A 119 -15.99 5.05 1.22
N ARG A 120 -14.85 4.41 0.89
CA ARG A 120 -14.83 3.37 -0.16
C ARG A 120 -15.38 2.05 0.36
N GLU A 121 -16.61 1.71 -0.02
CA GLU A 121 -17.28 0.47 0.40
C GLU A 121 -16.48 -0.81 0.11
N ALA A 122 -15.84 -0.91 -1.06
CA ALA A 122 -15.06 -2.09 -1.41
C ALA A 122 -13.85 -2.31 -0.48
N ALA A 123 -13.31 -1.24 0.14
CA ALA A 123 -12.28 -1.37 1.15
C ALA A 123 -12.89 -1.85 2.48
N TYR A 124 -14.04 -1.28 2.88
CA TYR A 124 -14.78 -1.71 4.06
C TYR A 124 -15.17 -3.19 4.00
N ARG A 125 -15.69 -3.67 2.85
CA ARG A 125 -16.02 -5.09 2.66
C ARG A 125 -14.80 -5.98 2.83
N ARG A 126 -13.63 -5.60 2.30
CA ARG A 126 -12.38 -6.36 2.43
C ARG A 126 -11.89 -6.43 3.88
N ILE A 127 -11.96 -5.32 4.62
CA ILE A 127 -11.62 -5.29 6.05
C ILE A 127 -12.59 -6.19 6.83
N LYS A 128 -13.90 -6.05 6.60
CA LYS A 128 -14.93 -6.87 7.26
C LYS A 128 -14.72 -8.36 6.97
N THR A 129 -14.45 -8.75 5.72
CA THR A 129 -14.18 -10.15 5.38
C THR A 129 -12.90 -10.67 6.04
N ALA A 130 -11.85 -9.84 6.12
CA ALA A 130 -10.61 -10.25 6.77
C ALA A 130 -10.81 -10.46 8.29
N ALA A 131 -11.51 -9.54 8.96
CA ALA A 131 -11.83 -9.66 10.38
C ALA A 131 -12.70 -10.90 10.68
N LEU A 132 -13.66 -11.22 9.80
CA LEU A 132 -14.48 -12.44 9.91
C LEU A 132 -13.67 -13.72 9.69
N GLN A 133 -12.69 -13.72 8.78
CA GLN A 133 -11.80 -14.87 8.58
C GLN A 133 -10.89 -15.09 9.78
N GLU A 134 -10.33 -14.03 10.34
CA GLU A 134 -9.46 -14.10 11.51
C GLU A 134 -10.21 -14.66 12.73
N SER A 135 -11.43 -14.18 13.00
CA SER A 135 -12.25 -14.73 14.09
C SER A 135 -12.63 -16.19 13.86
N GLN A 136 -12.91 -16.60 12.62
CA GLN A 136 -13.18 -18.01 12.29
C GLN A 136 -11.96 -18.91 12.47
N ILE A 137 -10.76 -18.43 12.15
CA ILE A 137 -9.51 -19.16 12.34
C ILE A 137 -9.25 -19.37 13.83
N LEU A 138 -9.39 -18.32 14.65
CA LEU A 138 -9.24 -18.39 16.10
C LEU A 138 -10.25 -19.35 16.74
N TYR A 139 -11.52 -19.27 16.34
CA TYR A 139 -12.55 -20.20 16.79
C TYR A 139 -12.20 -21.66 16.45
N LYS A 140 -11.77 -21.94 15.22
CA LYS A 140 -11.35 -23.29 14.80
C LYS A 140 -10.10 -23.76 15.55
N LEU A 141 -9.11 -22.90 15.79
CA LEU A 141 -7.93 -23.22 16.59
C LEU A 141 -8.31 -23.57 18.04
N GLY A 142 -9.20 -22.80 18.66
CA GLY A 142 -9.73 -23.09 19.99
C GLY A 142 -10.52 -24.40 20.06
N GLN A 143 -11.24 -24.76 18.99
CA GLN A 143 -11.87 -26.08 18.88
C GLN A 143 -10.87 -27.23 18.70
N ILE A 144 -9.74 -26.99 18.02
CA ILE A 144 -8.68 -27.98 17.79
C ILE A 144 -7.84 -28.22 19.05
N GLN A 145 -7.65 -27.20 19.90
CA GLN A 145 -6.82 -27.30 21.10
C GLN A 145 -7.57 -27.72 22.36
N GLY A 146 -8.90 -27.88 22.31
CA GLY A 146 -9.79 -28.21 23.42
C GLY A 146 -9.15 -28.32 24.82
N LEU A 147 -8.93 -27.19 25.51
CA LEU A 147 -9.15 -26.92 26.95
C LEU A 147 -8.27 -25.78 27.52
N GLU A 148 -8.90 -25.04 28.45
CA GLU A 148 -8.33 -24.46 29.68
C GLU A 148 -7.37 -23.24 29.62
N SER A 149 -7.91 -22.03 29.76
CA SER A 149 -7.57 -21.10 30.86
C SER A 149 -8.33 -19.76 30.76
N MET A 150 -8.68 -19.19 31.91
CA MET A 150 -9.53 -18.00 32.08
C MET A 150 -8.84 -16.66 31.75
N GLU A 151 -7.65 -16.66 31.15
CA GLU A 151 -6.83 -15.45 30.95
C GLU A 151 -7.09 -14.73 29.61
N ASP A 152 -7.77 -15.37 28.66
CA ASP A 152 -8.10 -14.80 27.32
C ASP A 152 -9.32 -13.85 27.31
N ALA A 153 -9.97 -13.63 28.46
CA ALA A 153 -11.12 -12.72 28.54
C ALA A 153 -10.72 -11.24 28.36
N GLU A 154 -9.48 -10.87 28.70
CA GLU A 154 -8.99 -9.49 28.61
C GLU A 154 -8.70 -9.06 27.17
N SER A 155 -8.22 -9.98 26.34
CA SER A 155 -7.90 -9.73 24.92
C SER A 155 -9.18 -9.64 24.05
N LEU A 156 -10.21 -10.42 24.38
CA LEU A 156 -11.57 -10.26 23.83
C LEU A 156 -12.18 -8.92 24.26
N GLY A 157 -11.98 -8.51 25.52
CA GLY A 157 -12.39 -7.21 26.04
C GLY A 157 -11.78 -6.04 25.26
N TYR A 158 -10.50 -6.11 24.91
CA TYR A 158 -9.80 -5.07 24.14
C TYR A 158 -10.37 -4.91 22.71
N LEU A 159 -10.65 -6.02 22.02
CA LEU A 159 -11.26 -6.01 20.68
C LEU A 159 -12.72 -5.54 20.72
N GLN A 160 -13.45 -5.91 21.78
CA GLN A 160 -14.83 -5.49 21.99
C GLN A 160 -14.92 -4.00 22.34
N ALA A 161 -13.97 -3.47 23.12
CA ALA A 161 -13.80 -2.05 23.40
C ALA A 161 -13.41 -1.23 22.15
N GLN A 162 -12.53 -1.77 21.28
CA GLN A 162 -12.20 -1.16 19.99
C GLN A 162 -13.42 -1.09 19.06
N LEU A 163 -14.24 -2.16 19.04
CA LEU A 163 -15.49 -2.22 18.26
C LEU A 163 -16.56 -1.26 18.80
N GLU A 164 -16.71 -1.17 20.12
CA GLU A 164 -17.58 -0.20 20.81
C GLU A 164 -17.14 1.24 20.52
N LYS A 165 -15.83 1.53 20.58
CA LYS A 165 -15.26 2.85 20.26
C LYS A 165 -15.52 3.25 18.80
N LEU A 166 -15.44 2.30 17.86
CA LEU A 166 -15.83 2.48 16.46
C LEU A 166 -17.34 2.72 16.29
N LYS A 167 -18.19 2.04 17.06
CA LYS A 167 -19.65 2.25 17.07
C LYS A 167 -20.06 3.59 17.69
N MET A 168 -19.35 4.03 18.73
CA MET A 168 -19.56 5.33 19.37
C MET A 168 -19.11 6.48 18.47
N MET A 169 -17.95 6.37 17.79
CA MET A 169 -17.55 7.35 16.77
C MET A 169 -18.56 7.44 15.60
N ARG A 170 -19.29 6.35 15.32
CA ARG A 170 -20.40 6.34 14.35
C ARG A 170 -21.68 7.00 14.89
N ARG A 171 -21.88 7.04 16.21
CA ARG A 171 -23.05 7.65 16.87
C ARG A 171 -22.85 9.14 17.17
N GLU A 172 -21.63 9.55 17.51
CA GLU A 172 -21.34 10.92 17.94
C GLU A 172 -20.69 11.79 16.84
N GLY A 173 -20.22 11.18 15.75
CA GLY A 173 -19.52 11.89 14.68
C GLY A 173 -20.17 11.75 13.32
N VAL A 174 -20.74 12.87 12.85
CA VAL A 174 -21.20 13.15 11.49
C VAL A 174 -22.62 12.66 11.18
N GLN A 175 -23.60 13.50 11.51
CA GLN A 175 -24.76 13.71 10.63
C GLN A 175 -24.23 14.10 9.24
N VAL A 176 -23.88 13.11 8.42
CA VAL A 176 -23.78 13.31 6.98
C VAL A 176 -25.24 13.50 6.58
N GLY A 177 -25.63 14.72 6.23
CA GLY A 177 -26.99 15.02 5.80
C GLY A 177 -27.49 13.95 4.83
N GLU A 178 -28.79 13.65 4.90
CA GLU A 178 -29.53 12.63 4.14
C GLU A 178 -29.53 12.84 2.60
N ALA A 179 -28.41 13.28 2.04
CA ALA A 179 -28.09 13.22 0.63
C ALA A 179 -27.03 12.12 0.40
N GLY A 180 -27.36 10.89 0.80
CA GLY A 180 -26.74 9.72 0.19
C GLY A 180 -27.11 9.73 -1.30
N PRO A 181 -26.19 9.45 -2.23
CA PRO A 181 -26.55 9.38 -3.65
C PRO A 181 -27.65 8.30 -3.81
N PRO A 182 -28.79 8.61 -4.45
CA PRO A 182 -29.83 7.62 -4.67
C PRO A 182 -29.32 6.59 -5.67
N GLY A 183 -29.53 5.31 -5.40
CA GLY A 183 -29.20 4.23 -6.33
C GLY A 183 -28.22 3.21 -5.76
N GLY A 184 -28.63 2.53 -4.69
CA GLY A 184 -27.93 1.37 -4.13
C GLY A 184 -28.36 0.07 -4.80
N GLU A 185 -28.39 0.00 -6.13
CA GLU A 185 -28.56 -1.23 -6.91
C GLU A 185 -28.24 -0.93 -8.39
N GLU A 186 -26.97 -0.80 -8.75
CA GLU A 186 -26.58 -0.78 -10.16
C GLU A 186 -25.39 -1.70 -10.40
N SER A 187 -25.59 -2.66 -11.30
CA SER A 187 -24.52 -3.30 -12.05
C SER A 187 -23.52 -2.23 -12.48
N LEU A 188 -22.23 -2.52 -12.44
CA LEU A 188 -21.21 -1.59 -12.94
C LEU A 188 -21.60 -1.21 -14.38
N GLY A 189 -22.21 -0.03 -14.56
CA GLY A 189 -22.65 0.45 -15.85
C GLY A 189 -21.48 0.50 -16.83
N SER A 190 -21.80 0.55 -18.13
CA SER A 190 -20.78 0.56 -19.18
C SER A 190 -19.72 1.64 -18.89
N VAL A 191 -18.48 1.39 -19.32
CA VAL A 191 -17.32 2.28 -19.10
C VAL A 191 -17.66 3.73 -19.50
N ASP A 192 -18.52 3.91 -20.50
CA ASP A 192 -19.00 5.20 -21.00
C ASP A 192 -19.87 5.97 -20.00
N ALA A 193 -20.73 5.28 -19.24
CA ALA A 193 -21.56 5.92 -18.21
C ALA A 193 -20.69 6.51 -17.10
N ARG A 194 -19.61 5.80 -16.74
CA ARG A 194 -18.66 6.24 -15.71
C ARG A 194 -17.80 7.42 -16.17
N ALA A 195 -17.37 7.40 -17.43
CA ALA A 195 -16.64 8.51 -18.03
C ALA A 195 -17.48 9.79 -18.08
N ARG A 196 -18.75 9.68 -18.50
CA ARG A 196 -19.71 10.80 -18.52
C ARG A 196 -19.98 11.36 -17.12
N TYR A 197 -20.18 10.49 -16.13
CA TYR A 197 -20.35 10.91 -14.74
C TYR A 197 -19.12 11.65 -14.20
N SER A 198 -17.91 11.15 -14.49
CA SER A 198 -16.66 11.81 -14.08
C SER A 198 -16.46 13.16 -14.75
N ALA A 199 -16.79 13.27 -16.04
CA ALA A 199 -16.72 14.53 -16.79
C ALA A 199 -17.71 15.58 -16.25
N ALA A 200 -18.96 15.16 -15.99
CA ALA A 200 -19.97 16.04 -15.40
C ALA A 200 -19.58 16.51 -13.99
N LYS A 201 -18.96 15.63 -13.19
CA LYS A 201 -18.46 15.98 -11.87
C LYS A 201 -17.29 16.97 -11.95
N ALA A 202 -16.36 16.80 -12.89
CA ALA A 202 -15.27 17.74 -13.11
C ALA A 202 -15.80 19.14 -13.51
N ALA A 203 -16.78 19.20 -14.42
CA ALA A 203 -17.41 20.45 -14.84
C ALA A 203 -18.09 21.21 -13.68
N ARG A 204 -18.70 20.48 -12.72
CA ARG A 204 -19.26 21.10 -11.51
C ARG A 204 -18.19 21.72 -10.62
N PHE A 205 -17.03 21.08 -10.49
CA PHE A 205 -15.93 21.62 -9.71
C PHE A 205 -15.29 22.85 -10.37
N THR A 206 -15.13 22.85 -11.69
CA THR A 206 -14.62 24.03 -12.41
C THR A 206 -15.59 25.20 -12.30
N LYS A 207 -16.90 24.95 -12.45
CA LYS A 207 -17.91 26.01 -12.28
C LYS A 207 -17.88 26.60 -10.88
N LYS A 208 -17.83 25.75 -9.85
CA LYS A 208 -17.75 26.20 -8.46
C LYS A 208 -16.45 26.96 -8.16
N ALA A 209 -15.35 26.61 -8.81
CA ALA A 209 -14.09 27.34 -8.66
C ALA A 209 -14.19 28.76 -9.24
N LEU A 210 -14.80 28.91 -10.41
CA LEU A 210 -15.06 30.23 -11.02
C LEU A 210 -15.99 31.07 -10.15
N GLU A 211 -17.09 30.49 -9.64
CA GLU A 211 -18.00 31.17 -8.72
C GLU A 211 -17.26 31.65 -7.46
N ASN A 212 -16.36 30.84 -6.89
CA ASN A 212 -15.55 31.23 -5.75
C ASN A 212 -14.53 32.36 -6.07
N GLU A 213 -13.95 32.37 -7.28
CA GLU A 213 -13.05 33.44 -7.73
C GLU A 213 -13.80 34.77 -7.87
N GLU A 214 -14.99 34.76 -8.49
CA GLU A 214 -15.84 35.95 -8.60
C GLU A 214 -16.26 36.49 -7.23
N ASP A 215 -16.57 35.60 -6.29
CA ASP A 215 -16.94 35.99 -4.92
C ASP A 215 -15.75 36.58 -4.15
N LEU A 216 -14.54 36.09 -4.38
CA LEU A 216 -13.30 36.67 -3.84
C LEU A 216 -13.04 38.07 -4.41
N GLU A 217 -13.21 38.27 -5.72
CA GLU A 217 -13.06 39.59 -6.35
C GLU A 217 -14.08 40.61 -5.80
N LYS A 218 -15.35 40.20 -5.64
CA LYS A 218 -16.38 41.04 -5.01
C LYS A 218 -16.04 41.38 -3.56
N ALA A 219 -15.49 40.43 -2.81
CA ALA A 219 -15.06 40.66 -1.43
C ALA A 219 -13.86 41.63 -1.35
N GLN A 220 -12.88 41.50 -2.25
CA GLN A 220 -11.75 42.41 -2.34
C GLN A 220 -12.17 43.82 -2.77
N GLY A 221 -13.09 43.94 -3.73
CA GLY A 221 -13.65 45.23 -4.15
C GLY A 221 -14.41 45.94 -3.01
N LYS A 222 -15.19 45.20 -2.22
CA LYS A 222 -15.85 45.74 -1.01
C LYS A 222 -14.85 46.11 0.10
N GLY A 223 -13.79 45.33 0.27
CA GLY A 223 -12.72 45.65 1.22
C GLY A 223 -11.99 46.95 0.84
N ALA A 224 -11.75 47.15 -0.46
CA ALA A 224 -11.15 48.38 -0.98
C ALA A 224 -12.05 49.61 -0.77
N SER A 225 -13.36 49.49 -1.02
CA SER A 225 -14.30 50.61 -0.81
C SER A 225 -14.42 51.00 0.68
N ILE A 226 -14.44 50.02 1.58
CA ILE A 226 -14.48 50.25 3.03
C ILE A 226 -13.17 50.90 3.51
N ALA A 227 -12.02 50.45 3.01
CA ALA A 227 -10.73 51.06 3.33
C ALA A 227 -10.65 52.53 2.85
N GLU A 228 -11.24 52.83 1.71
CA GLU A 228 -11.30 54.18 1.15
C GLU A 228 -12.22 55.11 1.96
N GLU A 229 -13.36 54.60 2.45
CA GLU A 229 -14.26 55.36 3.34
C GLU A 229 -13.62 55.65 4.70
N VAL A 230 -12.91 54.68 5.28
CA VAL A 230 -12.16 54.87 6.53
C VAL A 230 -11.04 55.91 6.35
N ALA A 231 -10.33 55.88 5.22
CA ALA A 231 -9.29 56.86 4.91
C ALA A 231 -9.84 58.29 4.72
N ARG A 232 -11.06 58.44 4.18
CA ARG A 232 -11.73 59.76 4.09
C ARG A 232 -12.25 60.23 5.45
N GLY A 233 -12.77 59.33 6.29
CA GLY A 233 -13.24 59.65 7.64
C GLY A 233 -12.12 60.08 8.60
N ALA A 234 -10.92 59.52 8.45
CA ALA A 234 -9.76 59.88 9.28
C ALA A 234 -9.15 61.26 8.96
N LYS A 235 -9.58 61.93 7.88
CA LYS A 235 -9.06 63.24 7.45
C LYS A 235 -9.90 64.43 7.96
N ALA A 236 -10.94 64.16 8.75
CA ALA A 236 -11.93 65.14 9.22
C ALA A 236 -11.88 65.45 10.73
N ILE A 237 -10.77 65.14 11.41
CA ILE A 237 -10.48 65.52 12.81
C ILE A 237 -9.16 66.28 12.81
#